data_AF-A0A2T9X4P9-F1
#
_entry.id   AF-A0A2T9X4P9-F1
#
_cell.length_a   1.000
_cell.length_b   1.000
_cell.length_c   1.000
_cell.angle_alpha   90.00
_cell.angle_beta   90.00
_cell.angle_gamma   90.00
#
_symmetry.space_group_name_H-M   'P 1'
#
loop_
_entity.id
_entity.type
_entity.pdbx_description
1 polymer ?
#
loop_
_entity_poly.entity_id
_entity_poly.type
_entity_poly.pdbx_seq_one_letter_code
_entity_poly.pdbx_strand_id
1 'polypeptide(L)'
;MIRLVTKFGSKERDEDILVVVDDIKEAFKALREIVIINESLDLHVIDYNTFLRLLKEDPFYVNVLINGEHVINAIKIDNMNRIIEEAISKARQLVDKQCREGKNGILLAYYYLISRGIFPRNRHEVKNILGKDKGDDFSFICTAEDFNVVKLLSLA
;
A
#
# COMPACT_ATOMS: atom_id res chain seq x y z
N MET A 1 -16.64 4.92 -16.87
CA MET A 1 -15.79 3.82 -17.39
C MET A 1 -14.82 3.38 -16.30
N ILE A 2 -14.51 2.08 -16.20
CA ILE A 2 -13.52 1.56 -15.25
C ILE A 2 -12.12 1.70 -15.87
N ARG A 3 -11.17 2.25 -15.10
CA ARG A 3 -9.79 2.53 -15.51
C ARG A 3 -8.80 1.54 -14.91
N LEU A 4 -9.01 1.12 -13.66
CA LEU A 4 -8.17 0.14 -12.97
C LEU A 4 -9.06 -0.73 -12.09
N VAL A 5 -8.79 -2.03 -12.09
CA VAL A 5 -9.24 -2.95 -11.05
C VAL A 5 -8.00 -3.69 -10.60
N THR A 6 -7.60 -3.49 -9.36
CA THR A 6 -6.39 -4.09 -8.83
C THR A 6 -6.64 -4.64 -7.45
N LYS A 7 -6.16 -5.87 -7.21
CA LYS A 7 -6.17 -6.48 -5.88
C LYS A 7 -4.88 -6.15 -5.16
N PHE A 8 -4.98 -5.80 -3.89
CA PHE A 8 -3.84 -5.52 -3.02
C PHE A 8 -4.14 -6.00 -1.60
N GLY A 9 -3.13 -6.05 -0.72
CA GLY A 9 -3.28 -6.67 0.61
C GLY A 9 -2.77 -8.12 0.67
N SER A 10 -2.95 -8.80 1.82
CA SER A 10 -2.40 -10.14 2.08
C SER A 10 -3.50 -11.20 2.20
N LYS A 11 -3.13 -12.49 2.33
CA LYS A 11 -4.07 -13.58 2.70
C LYS A 11 -4.46 -13.60 4.19
N GLU A 12 -3.82 -12.75 5.01
CA GLU A 12 -3.98 -12.68 6.48
C GLU A 12 -4.78 -11.46 6.95
N ARG A 13 -5.01 -10.50 6.05
CA ARG A 13 -6.04 -9.46 6.13
C ARG A 13 -6.95 -9.66 4.93
N ASP A 14 -8.14 -9.10 4.95
CA ASP A 14 -9.03 -9.15 3.80
C ASP A 14 -8.28 -8.66 2.54
N GLU A 15 -8.42 -9.38 1.44
CA GLU A 15 -7.90 -8.92 0.15
C GLU A 15 -8.71 -7.67 -0.23
N ASP A 16 -8.02 -6.55 -0.44
CA ASP A 16 -8.68 -5.30 -0.81
C ASP A 16 -8.72 -5.17 -2.33
N ILE A 17 -9.81 -4.63 -2.85
CA ILE A 17 -9.95 -4.33 -4.28
C ILE A 17 -10.00 -2.82 -4.46
N LEU A 18 -9.07 -2.27 -5.22
CA LEU A 18 -9.12 -0.88 -5.68
C LEU A 18 -9.70 -0.83 -7.08
N VAL A 19 -10.81 -0.10 -7.22
CA VAL A 19 -11.46 0.21 -8.48
C VAL A 19 -11.33 1.70 -8.76
N VAL A 20 -10.64 2.05 -9.83
CA VAL A 20 -10.54 3.43 -10.32
C VAL A 20 -11.52 3.61 -11.47
N VAL A 21 -12.38 4.62 -11.39
CA VAL A 21 -13.42 4.90 -12.38
C VAL A 21 -13.40 6.34 -12.83
N ASP A 22 -13.96 6.65 -14.00
CA ASP A 22 -14.12 8.05 -14.42
C ASP A 22 -15.20 8.80 -13.63
N ASP A 23 -16.28 8.10 -13.26
CA ASP A 23 -17.42 8.66 -12.53
C ASP A 23 -17.87 7.67 -11.45
N ILE A 24 -17.71 8.07 -10.18
CA ILE A 24 -18.09 7.29 -9.00
C ILE A 24 -19.60 7.03 -8.96
N LYS A 25 -20.44 7.98 -9.39
CA LYS A 25 -21.91 7.84 -9.30
C LYS A 25 -22.42 6.74 -10.22
N GLU A 26 -21.93 6.73 -11.46
CA GLU A 26 -22.22 5.66 -12.43
C GLU A 26 -21.67 4.30 -11.95
N ALA A 27 -20.48 4.29 -11.35
CA ALA A 27 -19.90 3.08 -10.79
C ALA A 27 -20.75 2.50 -9.64
N PHE A 28 -21.23 3.32 -8.71
CA PHE A 28 -22.12 2.85 -7.64
C PHE A 28 -23.47 2.35 -8.17
N LYS A 29 -24.00 2.96 -9.23
CA LYS A 29 -25.23 2.48 -9.87
C LYS A 29 -25.04 1.07 -10.45
N ALA A 30 -23.94 0.85 -11.17
CA ALA A 30 -23.59 -0.48 -11.71
C ALA A 30 -23.24 -1.50 -10.62
N LEU A 31 -22.52 -1.09 -9.57
CA LEU A 31 -22.13 -1.96 -8.46
C LEU A 31 -23.35 -2.40 -7.64
N ARG A 32 -24.33 -1.52 -7.39
CA ARG A 32 -25.58 -1.85 -6.70
C ARG A 32 -26.36 -2.97 -7.38
N GLU A 33 -26.25 -3.11 -8.70
CA GLU A 33 -26.89 -4.19 -9.46
C GLU A 33 -26.13 -5.54 -9.34
N ILE A 34 -24.88 -5.51 -8.84
CA ILE A 34 -23.94 -6.65 -8.84
C ILE A 34 -23.66 -7.19 -7.43
N VAL A 35 -24.10 -6.54 -6.34
CA VAL A 35 -23.71 -6.91 -4.96
C VAL A 35 -24.32 -8.25 -4.51
N ILE A 36 -23.64 -9.34 -4.86
CA ILE A 36 -23.48 -10.54 -4.04
C ILE A 36 -21.97 -10.81 -4.02
N ILE A 37 -21.22 -10.13 -3.16
CA ILE A 37 -19.79 -10.42 -3.02
C ILE A 37 -19.46 -10.46 -1.52
N ASN A 38 -19.25 -11.70 -1.08
CA ASN A 38 -18.41 -12.18 0.02
C ASN A 38 -18.00 -11.15 1.09
N GLU A 39 -18.38 -11.39 2.35
CA GLU A 39 -18.23 -10.49 3.50
C GLU A 39 -16.77 -10.15 3.91
N SER A 40 -15.77 -10.65 3.18
CA SER A 40 -14.34 -10.57 3.51
C SER A 40 -13.50 -9.82 2.46
N LEU A 41 -14.11 -8.96 1.64
CA LEU A 41 -13.43 -8.20 0.57
C LEU A 41 -13.78 -6.73 0.70
N ASP A 42 -12.83 -5.91 1.15
CA ASP A 42 -13.01 -4.47 1.23
C ASP A 42 -12.83 -3.82 -0.16
N LEU A 43 -13.91 -3.22 -0.66
CA LEU A 43 -13.96 -2.59 -1.98
C LEU A 43 -13.75 -1.08 -1.88
N HIS A 44 -12.63 -0.61 -2.41
CA HIS A 44 -12.30 0.81 -2.52
C HIS A 44 -12.61 1.32 -3.93
N VAL A 45 -13.64 2.16 -4.06
CA VAL A 45 -13.98 2.81 -5.33
C VAL A 45 -13.59 4.28 -5.29
N ILE A 46 -12.73 4.72 -6.21
CA ILE A 46 -12.28 6.11 -6.31
C ILE A 46 -12.34 6.61 -7.75
N ASP A 47 -12.55 7.90 -7.94
CA ASP A 47 -12.49 8.50 -9.26
C ASP A 47 -11.04 8.67 -9.74
N TYR A 48 -10.89 8.76 -11.06
CA TYR A 48 -9.59 8.86 -11.72
C TYR A 48 -8.77 10.07 -11.26
N ASN A 49 -9.40 11.23 -11.07
CA ASN A 49 -8.69 12.45 -10.66
C ASN A 49 -8.22 12.34 -9.21
N THR A 50 -9.05 11.78 -8.33
CA THR A 50 -8.66 11.47 -6.96
C THR A 50 -7.50 10.48 -6.93
N PHE A 51 -7.53 9.43 -7.75
CA PHE A 51 -6.40 8.49 -7.85
C PHE A 51 -5.10 9.18 -8.29
N LEU A 52 -5.16 10.01 -9.34
CA LEU A 52 -3.99 10.77 -9.80
C LEU A 52 -3.43 11.71 -8.74
N ARG A 53 -4.30 12.31 -7.91
CA ARG A 53 -3.87 13.12 -6.76
C ARG A 53 -3.19 12.24 -5.70
N LEU A 54 -3.79 11.11 -5.36
CA LEU A 54 -3.27 10.19 -4.34
C LEU A 54 -1.90 9.61 -4.72
N LEU A 55 -1.64 9.34 -6.00
CA LEU A 55 -0.30 8.94 -6.48
C LEU A 55 0.78 9.98 -6.16
N LYS A 56 0.42 11.25 -6.03
CA LYS A 56 1.35 12.33 -5.65
C LYS A 56 1.41 12.52 -4.15
N GLU A 57 0.39 12.11 -3.40
CA GLU A 57 0.24 12.42 -1.97
C GLU A 57 0.75 11.31 -1.07
N ASP A 58 0.46 10.06 -1.41
CA ASP A 58 0.74 8.89 -0.56
C ASP A 58 1.47 7.80 -1.37
N PRO A 59 2.70 7.44 -0.97
CA PRO A 59 3.48 6.37 -1.61
C PRO A 59 2.77 5.02 -1.66
N PHE A 60 1.75 4.80 -0.82
CA PHE A 60 0.94 3.60 -0.82
C PHE A 60 0.26 3.36 -2.18
N TYR A 61 -0.37 4.37 -2.78
CA TYR A 61 -1.08 4.20 -4.05
C TYR A 61 -0.12 3.95 -5.22
N VAL A 62 1.11 4.47 -5.13
CA VAL A 62 2.17 4.15 -6.09
C VAL A 62 2.58 2.69 -5.96
N ASN A 63 2.70 2.17 -4.74
CA ASN A 63 2.96 0.74 -4.51
C ASN A 63 1.83 -0.16 -5.04
N VAL A 64 0.57 0.20 -4.81
CA VAL A 64 -0.61 -0.52 -5.34
C VAL A 64 -0.62 -0.52 -6.87
N LEU A 65 -0.23 0.59 -7.50
CA LEU A 65 -0.13 0.71 -8.94
C LEU A 65 1.02 -0.13 -9.54
N ILE A 66 2.14 -0.30 -8.82
CA ILE A 66 3.30 -1.04 -9.32
C ILE A 66 3.14 -2.54 -9.09
N ASN A 67 2.62 -2.95 -7.93
CA ASN A 67 2.62 -4.36 -7.50
C ASN A 67 1.25 -4.96 -7.21
N GLY A 68 0.18 -4.18 -7.38
CA GLY A 68 -1.16 -4.74 -7.29
C GLY A 68 -1.41 -5.78 -8.39
N GLU A 69 -2.27 -6.74 -8.11
CA GLU A 69 -2.71 -7.70 -9.13
C GLU A 69 -3.77 -7.06 -10.00
N HIS A 70 -3.37 -6.57 -11.17
CA HIS A 70 -4.27 -5.88 -12.08
C HIS A 70 -5.17 -6.84 -12.85
N VAL A 71 -6.47 -6.75 -12.60
CA VAL A 71 -7.52 -7.41 -13.40
C VAL A 71 -7.87 -6.56 -14.61
N ILE A 72 -7.91 -5.23 -14.44
CA ILE A 72 -8.07 -4.25 -15.52
C ILE A 72 -7.01 -3.18 -15.30
N ASN A 73 -6.27 -2.81 -16.34
CA ASN A 73 -5.37 -1.65 -16.32
C ASN A 73 -5.46 -0.88 -17.64
N ALA A 74 -6.33 0.12 -17.66
CA ALA A 74 -6.50 1.08 -18.75
C ALA A 74 -6.04 2.49 -18.34
N ILE A 75 -5.25 2.59 -17.27
CA ILE A 75 -4.66 3.85 -16.81
C ILE A 75 -3.48 4.21 -17.72
N LYS A 76 -3.38 5.49 -18.06
CA LYS A 76 -2.20 6.06 -18.73
C LYS A 76 -1.57 7.07 -17.79
N ILE A 77 -0.35 6.78 -17.36
CA ILE A 77 0.43 7.67 -16.50
C ILE A 77 1.69 8.08 -17.24
N ASP A 78 1.78 9.38 -17.50
CA ASP A 78 3.00 9.98 -18.01
C ASP A 78 4.00 10.19 -16.86
N ASN A 79 5.29 10.09 -17.17
CA ASN A 79 6.39 10.33 -16.22
C ASN A 79 6.39 9.40 -14.99
N MET A 80 6.09 8.11 -15.19
CA MET A 80 6.05 7.13 -14.09
C MET A 80 7.33 7.10 -13.24
N ASN A 81 8.52 7.24 -13.86
CA ASN A 81 9.79 7.29 -13.13
C ASN A 81 9.84 8.46 -12.13
N ARG A 82 9.35 9.64 -12.53
CA ARG A 82 9.30 10.80 -11.63
C ARG A 82 8.33 10.57 -10.47
N ILE A 83 7.19 9.93 -10.72
CA ILE A 83 6.22 9.57 -9.68
C ILE A 83 6.84 8.59 -8.68
N ILE A 84 7.62 7.61 -9.16
CA ILE A 84 8.35 6.67 -8.32
C ILE A 84 9.38 7.41 -7.44
N GLU A 85 10.17 8.32 -8.01
CA GLU A 85 11.16 9.11 -7.26
C GLU A 85 10.50 9.98 -6.18
N GLU A 86 9.40 10.66 -6.52
CA GLU A 86 8.61 11.48 -5.59
C GLU A 86 8.02 10.61 -4.46
N ALA A 87 7.54 9.40 -4.78
CA ALA A 87 7.02 8.45 -3.80
C ALA A 87 8.11 7.95 -2.84
N ILE A 88 9.30 7.61 -3.34
CA ILE A 88 10.46 7.21 -2.52
C ILE A 88 10.84 8.35 -1.54
N SER A 89 10.91 9.58 -2.05
CA SER A 89 11.21 10.77 -1.25
C SER A 89 10.18 11.00 -0.13
N LYS A 90 8.88 10.91 -0.45
CA LYS A 90 7.80 11.05 0.52
C LYS A 90 7.78 9.91 1.54
N ALA A 91 8.02 8.67 1.10
CA ALA A 91 8.11 7.53 2.00
C ALA A 91 9.21 7.74 3.04
N ARG A 92 10.37 8.26 2.63
CA ARG A 92 11.45 8.63 3.56
C ARG A 92 11.00 9.66 4.60
N GLN A 93 10.33 10.74 4.17
CA GLN A 93 9.82 11.76 5.09
C GLN A 93 8.77 11.22 6.07
N LEU A 94 7.88 10.34 5.61
CA LEU A 94 6.86 9.70 6.42
C LEU A 94 7.49 8.77 7.46
N VAL A 95 8.48 7.98 7.06
CA VAL A 95 9.24 7.13 7.96
C VAL A 95 9.90 7.99 9.04
N ASP A 96 10.69 8.99 8.65
CA ASP A 96 11.39 9.89 9.60
C ASP A 96 10.43 10.50 10.62
N LYS A 97 9.28 10.99 10.16
CA LYS A 97 8.24 11.56 11.03
C LYS A 97 7.67 10.52 11.99
N GLN A 98 7.23 9.38 11.48
CA GLN A 98 6.61 8.33 12.32
C GLN A 98 7.59 7.74 13.33
N CYS A 99 8.85 7.56 12.93
CA CYS A 99 9.92 7.13 13.83
C CYS A 99 10.12 8.11 14.99
N ARG A 100 10.14 9.43 14.73
CA ARG A 100 10.23 10.46 15.79
C ARG A 100 9.03 10.48 16.73
N GLU A 101 7.85 10.14 16.22
CA GLU A 101 6.62 10.02 17.00
C GLU A 101 6.54 8.69 17.79
N GLY A 102 7.55 7.82 17.71
CA GLY A 102 7.57 6.52 18.37
C GLY A 102 6.55 5.52 17.80
N LYS A 103 6.02 5.79 16.60
CA LYS A 103 5.06 4.89 15.92
C LYS A 103 5.79 3.67 15.39
N ASN A 104 5.08 2.54 15.38
CA ASN A 104 5.56 1.26 14.89
C ASN A 104 4.44 0.51 14.15
N GLY A 105 4.81 -0.54 13.44
CA GLY A 105 3.86 -1.47 12.81
C GLY A 105 4.08 -1.69 11.32
N ILE A 106 3.19 -2.48 10.71
CA ILE A 106 3.37 -2.96 9.33
C ILE A 106 3.31 -1.82 8.30
N LEU A 107 2.46 -0.82 8.51
CA LEU A 107 2.34 0.33 7.61
C LEU A 107 3.66 1.12 7.54
N LEU A 108 4.35 1.28 8.66
CA LEU A 108 5.65 1.92 8.71
C LEU A 108 6.72 1.08 8.00
N ALA A 109 6.67 -0.24 8.11
CA ALA A 109 7.54 -1.15 7.40
C ALA A 109 7.35 -1.09 5.86
N TYR A 110 6.12 -0.89 5.39
CA TYR A 110 5.83 -0.60 3.98
C TYR A 110 6.53 0.67 3.51
N TYR A 111 6.32 1.78 4.21
CA TYR A 111 6.97 3.05 3.85
C TYR A 111 8.50 2.97 3.95
N TYR A 112 9.03 2.21 4.90
CA TYR A 112 10.46 1.96 4.99
C TYR A 112 10.98 1.27 3.73
N LEU A 113 10.37 0.17 3.28
CA LEU A 113 10.78 -0.51 2.05
C LEU A 113 10.65 0.41 0.83
N ILE A 114 9.54 1.15 0.70
CA ILE A 114 9.34 2.11 -0.40
C ILE A 114 10.43 3.18 -0.39
N SER A 115 10.83 3.68 0.79
CA SER A 115 11.93 4.67 0.90
C SER A 115 13.29 4.16 0.42
N ARG A 116 13.43 2.83 0.28
CA ARG A 116 14.61 2.12 -0.27
C ARG A 116 14.43 1.74 -1.74
N GLY A 117 13.32 2.12 -2.37
CA GLY A 117 12.97 1.73 -3.74
C GLY A 117 12.44 0.31 -3.86
N ILE A 118 12.10 -0.34 -2.74
CA ILE A 118 11.53 -1.68 -2.70
C ILE A 118 10.02 -1.53 -2.51
N PHE A 119 9.24 -2.03 -3.46
CA PHE A 119 7.80 -1.90 -3.45
C PHE A 119 7.19 -3.29 -3.17
N PRO A 120 6.79 -3.61 -1.94
CA PRO A 120 6.27 -4.93 -1.58
C PRO A 120 4.78 -5.04 -1.92
N ARG A 121 4.36 -6.15 -2.52
CA ARG A 121 2.97 -6.44 -2.89
C ARG A 121 2.06 -6.57 -1.68
N ASN A 122 2.52 -7.24 -0.63
CA ASN A 122 1.69 -7.56 0.53
C ASN A 122 2.48 -7.67 1.84
N ARG A 123 1.77 -7.75 2.98
CA ARG A 123 2.35 -7.88 4.32
C ARG A 123 3.27 -9.10 4.44
N HIS A 124 2.96 -10.19 3.75
CA HIS A 124 3.77 -11.40 3.78
C HIS A 124 5.12 -11.15 3.08
N GLU A 125 5.13 -10.47 1.94
CA GLU A 125 6.36 -10.06 1.27
C GLU A 125 7.17 -9.07 2.12
N VAL A 126 6.52 -8.12 2.80
CA VAL A 126 7.21 -7.24 3.78
C VAL A 126 7.90 -8.07 4.87
N LYS A 127 7.19 -9.05 5.45
CA LYS A 127 7.74 -9.97 6.46
C LYS A 127 8.92 -10.79 5.90
N ASN A 128 8.82 -11.27 4.66
CA ASN A 128 9.87 -12.05 4.01
C ASN A 128 11.12 -11.20 3.73
N ILE A 129 10.96 -10.00 3.19
CA ILE A 129 12.07 -9.09 2.85
C ILE A 129 12.77 -8.59 4.11
N LEU A 130 12.00 -8.22 5.14
CA LEU A 130 12.56 -7.75 6.42
C LEU A 130 12.99 -8.90 7.35
N GLY A 131 12.79 -10.15 6.90
CA GLY A 131 13.19 -11.38 7.57
C GLY A 131 12.31 -11.73 8.77
N LYS A 132 11.29 -12.60 8.58
CA LYS A 132 10.70 -13.36 9.69
C LYS A 132 10.19 -14.74 9.27
N ASP A 133 11.03 -15.73 9.56
CA ASP A 133 10.64 -17.09 9.92
C ASP A 133 10.46 -17.23 11.46
N LYS A 134 10.06 -16.13 12.15
CA LYS A 134 10.07 -16.04 13.64
C LYS A 134 8.91 -15.25 14.24
N GLY A 135 7.74 -15.89 14.31
CA GLY A 135 6.66 -15.58 15.26
C GLY A 135 5.78 -14.36 14.95
N ASP A 136 4.50 -14.48 15.29
CA ASP A 136 3.37 -13.65 14.85
C ASP A 136 3.37 -12.17 15.28
N ASP A 137 4.29 -11.76 16.15
CA ASP A 137 4.42 -10.36 16.59
C ASP A 137 5.57 -9.65 15.87
N PHE A 138 5.33 -9.15 14.65
CA PHE A 138 6.25 -8.26 13.95
C PHE A 138 6.01 -6.81 14.37
N SER A 139 6.98 -6.25 15.11
CA SER A 139 7.04 -4.86 15.53
C SER A 139 8.27 -4.20 14.90
N PHE A 140 8.04 -3.33 13.92
CA PHE A 140 9.10 -2.51 13.33
C PHE A 140 9.34 -1.28 14.22
N ILE A 141 10.46 -1.23 14.92
CA ILE A 141 10.88 -0.07 15.73
C ILE A 141 12.00 0.64 14.98
N CYS A 142 11.84 1.94 14.73
CA CYS A 142 12.95 2.78 14.31
C CYS A 142 13.76 3.22 15.53
N THR A 143 15.06 2.99 15.55
CA THR A 143 15.97 3.64 16.51
C THR A 143 16.66 4.84 15.85
N ALA A 144 17.06 5.82 16.68
CA ALA A 144 17.64 7.08 16.22
C ALA A 144 19.08 6.98 15.67
N GLU A 145 19.84 5.94 16.03
CA GLU A 145 21.26 5.83 15.68
C GLU A 145 21.56 5.03 14.42
N ASP A 146 20.60 4.29 13.93
CA ASP A 146 20.63 3.62 12.64
C ASP A 146 19.20 3.10 12.42
N PHE A 147 18.78 3.00 11.17
CA PHE A 147 17.60 2.24 10.75
C PHE A 147 17.81 0.73 10.98
N ASN A 148 18.38 0.36 12.14
CA ASN A 148 18.48 -1.01 12.60
C ASN A 148 17.06 -1.46 12.92
N VAL A 149 16.59 -2.44 12.16
CA VAL A 149 15.41 -3.22 12.48
C VAL A 149 15.67 -3.88 13.84
N VAL A 150 15.26 -3.21 14.93
CA VAL A 150 15.45 -3.78 16.27
C VAL A 150 14.37 -4.84 16.47
N LYS A 151 14.83 -6.09 16.38
CA LYS A 151 14.19 -7.30 16.91
C LYS A 151 13.62 -6.98 18.30
N LEU A 152 12.30 -7.01 18.48
CA LEU A 152 11.74 -7.05 19.82
C LEU A 152 12.10 -8.41 20.42
N LEU A 153 12.85 -8.35 21.53
CA LEU A 153 12.97 -9.44 22.48
C LEU A 153 11.55 -9.78 22.94
N SER A 154 11.14 -11.03 22.72
CA SER A 154 10.00 -11.57 23.45
C SER A 154 10.29 -11.35 24.93
N LEU A 155 9.41 -10.63 25.62
CA LEU A 155 9.41 -10.65 27.08
C LEU A 155 9.30 -12.13 27.51
N ALA A 156 10.16 -12.49 28.46
CA ALA A 156 10.26 -13.82 29.05
C ALA A 156 8.93 -14.34 29.60
#